data_AF-A0A8S1PQG6-F1
#
_entry.id   AF-A0A8S1PQG6-F1
#
_cell.length_a   1.000
_cell.length_b   1.000
_cell.length_c   1.000
_cell.angle_alpha   90.00
_cell.angle_beta   90.00
_cell.angle_gamma   90.00
#
_symmetry.space_group_name_H-M   'P 1'
#
loop_
_entity.id
_entity.type
_entity.pdbx_description
1 polymer ?
#
loop_
_entity_poly.entity_id
_entity_poly.type
_entity_poly.pdbx_seq_one_letter_code
_entity_poly.pdbx_strand_id
1 'polypeptide(L)'
;MDEIHKKYNYDESMNPNNPFLFHITISMLGLSNQEKINKAKQIFTDNEQTIKNYLKNVSIRLKGLGCFQNRLNQQNKYYKRGPYEDLNIIYLNVDETPLLPVSDFIIRQFLQAEIFDSDDLKSMNLIMDQQSKMFRAEKFHITLFRLKDCKINFQQLFDEYKNFEFGEAPIQYFDISTRWQYDKDKFYQPLARIIVN
;
A
#
# COMPACT_ATOMS: atom_id res chain seq x y z
N MET A 1 2.52 -16.30 -6.88
CA MET A 1 2.64 -15.05 -7.69
C MET A 1 3.14 -15.33 -9.09
N ASP A 2 4.30 -15.98 -9.24
CA ASP A 2 4.85 -16.34 -10.55
C ASP A 2 3.91 -17.23 -11.38
N GLU A 3 3.16 -18.12 -10.73
CA GLU A 3 2.15 -18.96 -11.39
C GLU A 3 1.01 -18.13 -11.98
N ILE A 4 0.51 -17.13 -11.24
CA ILE A 4 -0.49 -16.18 -11.73
C ILE A 4 0.05 -15.41 -12.94
N HIS A 5 1.29 -14.92 -12.85
CA HIS A 5 1.92 -14.18 -13.95
C HIS A 5 2.04 -15.04 -15.22
N LYS A 6 2.59 -16.26 -15.09
CA LYS A 6 2.74 -17.20 -16.21
C LYS A 6 1.39 -17.59 -16.82
N LYS A 7 0.36 -17.74 -16.00
CA LYS A 7 -0.97 -18.17 -16.45
C LYS A 7 -1.76 -17.05 -17.13
N TYR A 8 -1.56 -15.78 -16.79
CA TYR A 8 -2.44 -14.69 -17.26
C TYR A 8 -1.75 -13.55 -18.04
N ASN A 9 -0.41 -13.51 -18.10
CA ASN A 9 0.32 -12.47 -18.82
C ASN A 9 0.50 -12.77 -20.32
N TYR A 10 -0.61 -12.91 -21.04
CA TYR A 10 -0.59 -13.37 -22.45
C TYR A 10 -0.01 -12.36 -23.46
N ASP A 11 -0.02 -11.07 -23.14
CA ASP A 11 0.38 -9.97 -24.04
C ASP A 11 1.49 -9.08 -23.46
N GLU A 12 2.19 -9.55 -22.43
CA GLU A 12 3.23 -8.81 -21.71
C GLU A 12 2.77 -7.52 -21.00
N SER A 13 1.46 -7.28 -20.92
CA SER A 13 0.91 -6.07 -20.27
C SER A 13 0.99 -6.12 -18.74
N MET A 14 1.16 -7.31 -18.14
CA MET A 14 1.34 -7.48 -16.69
C MET A 14 2.81 -7.43 -16.31
N ASN A 15 3.20 -6.33 -15.67
CA ASN A 15 4.54 -6.20 -15.09
C ASN A 15 4.49 -6.64 -13.62
N PRO A 16 5.14 -7.75 -13.24
CA PRO A 16 5.19 -8.18 -11.86
C PRO A 16 5.97 -7.13 -11.05
N ASN A 17 5.43 -6.77 -9.90
CA ASN A 17 6.17 -5.98 -8.94
C ASN A 17 7.27 -6.86 -8.32
N ASN A 18 8.41 -6.24 -8.00
CA ASN A 18 9.50 -6.97 -7.36
C ASN A 18 9.03 -7.51 -5.99
N PRO A 19 9.04 -8.83 -5.75
CA PRO A 19 8.61 -9.41 -4.46
C PRO A 19 9.41 -8.88 -3.28
N PHE A 20 10.67 -8.52 -3.49
CA PHE A 20 11.49 -7.90 -2.45
C PHE A 20 10.94 -6.54 -2.03
N LEU A 21 10.21 -5.84 -2.90
CA LEU A 21 9.57 -4.55 -2.62
C LEU A 21 8.14 -4.68 -2.07
N PHE A 22 7.67 -5.87 -1.69
CA PHE A 22 6.34 -6.02 -1.12
C PHE A 22 6.26 -5.32 0.24
N HIS A 23 5.29 -4.42 0.35
CA HIS A 23 5.04 -3.63 1.55
C HIS A 23 3.56 -3.21 1.58
N ILE A 24 3.11 -2.77 2.75
CA ILE A 24 1.80 -2.15 2.94
C ILE A 24 2.05 -0.68 3.24
N THR A 25 1.57 0.20 2.36
CA THR A 25 1.69 1.65 2.58
C THR A 25 0.65 2.12 3.60
N ILE A 26 1.12 2.71 4.70
CA ILE A 26 0.24 3.39 5.67
C ILE A 26 -0.14 4.79 5.18
N SER A 27 0.86 5.53 4.69
CA SER A 27 0.76 6.93 4.35
C SER A 27 1.91 7.33 3.42
N MET A 28 1.65 8.22 2.46
CA MET A 28 2.66 8.80 1.58
C MET A 28 3.03 10.20 2.09
N LEU A 29 4.31 10.45 2.33
CA LEU A 29 4.80 11.73 2.85
C LEU A 29 5.58 12.51 1.79
N GLY A 30 5.17 13.75 1.52
CA GLY A 30 5.93 14.74 0.78
C GLY A 30 6.94 15.42 1.69
N LEU A 31 8.05 14.72 2.00
CA LEU A 31 9.12 15.29 2.82
C LEU A 31 10.03 16.18 1.96
N SER A 32 9.55 17.38 1.65
CA SER A 32 10.14 18.31 0.68
C SER A 32 11.47 18.94 1.09
N ASN A 33 11.85 18.87 2.38
CA ASN A 33 13.10 19.43 2.89
C ASN A 33 13.66 18.63 4.07
N GLN A 34 14.93 18.93 4.43
CA GLN A 34 15.65 18.21 5.49
C GLN A 34 15.04 18.39 6.88
N GLU A 35 14.43 19.54 7.16
CA GLU A 35 13.76 19.81 8.44
C GLU A 35 12.59 18.86 8.65
N LYS A 36 11.72 18.71 7.63
CA LYS A 36 10.59 17.77 7.65
C LYS A 36 11.06 16.33 7.75
N ILE A 37 12.13 15.95 7.04
CA ILE A 37 12.74 14.61 7.16
C ILE A 37 13.16 14.35 8.61
N ASN A 38 13.90 15.29 9.22
CA ASN A 38 14.36 15.15 10.59
C ASN A 38 13.19 15.08 11.58
N LYS A 39 12.17 15.93 11.40
CA LYS A 39 10.97 15.95 12.25
C LYS A 39 10.18 14.64 12.15
N ALA A 40 9.98 14.11 10.94
CA ALA A 40 9.31 12.83 10.73
C ALA A 40 10.08 11.67 11.40
N LYS A 41 11.41 11.64 11.26
CA LYS A 41 12.27 10.66 11.94
C LYS A 41 12.20 10.77 13.46
N GLN A 42 12.19 12.00 13.99
CA GLN A 42 12.10 12.26 15.42
C GLN A 42 10.78 11.72 15.98
N ILE A 43 9.64 12.07 15.36
CA ILE A 43 8.31 11.55 15.74
C ILE A 43 8.30 10.03 15.74
N PHE A 44 8.90 9.42 14.71
CA PHE A 44 8.97 7.97 14.59
C PHE A 44 9.75 7.32 15.74
N THR A 45 10.90 7.91 16.08
CA THR A 45 11.79 7.40 17.14
C THR A 45 11.17 7.61 18.52
N ASP A 46 10.63 8.79 18.79
CA ASP A 46 10.01 9.12 20.08
C ASP A 46 8.80 8.24 20.39
N ASN A 47 8.12 7.75 19.36
CA ASN A 47 6.94 6.91 19.49
C ASN A 47 7.24 5.42 19.24
N GLU A 48 8.51 5.01 19.18
CA GLU A 48 8.93 3.65 18.85
C GLU A 48 8.20 2.60 19.70
N GLN A 49 8.19 2.77 21.03
CA GLN A 49 7.59 1.79 21.93
C GLN A 49 6.07 1.68 21.73
N THR A 50 5.39 2.80 21.48
CA THR A 50 3.95 2.82 21.21
C THR A 50 3.62 2.09 19.91
N ILE A 51 4.41 2.34 18.86
CA ILE A 51 4.29 1.66 17.56
C ILE A 51 4.52 0.16 17.71
N LYS A 52 5.59 -0.24 18.42
CA LYS A 52 5.84 -1.67 18.72
C LYS A 52 4.68 -2.31 19.46
N ASN A 53 4.10 -1.62 20.44
CA ASN A 53 2.97 -2.15 21.19
C ASN A 53 1.73 -2.39 20.32
N TYR A 54 1.44 -1.50 19.36
CA TYR A 54 0.34 -1.70 18.41
C TYR A 54 0.59 -2.87 17.45
N LEU A 55 1.84 -3.07 17.05
CA LEU A 55 2.23 -4.09 16.07
C LEU A 55 2.62 -5.44 16.71
N LYS A 56 2.73 -5.49 18.03
CA LYS A 56 3.13 -6.70 18.75
C LYS A 56 2.12 -7.81 18.50
N ASN A 57 2.61 -8.97 18.03
CA ASN A 57 1.80 -10.13 17.68
C ASN A 57 0.78 -9.89 16.55
N VAL A 58 0.95 -8.83 15.75
CA VAL A 58 0.12 -8.60 14.57
C VAL A 58 0.58 -9.52 13.43
N SER A 59 -0.33 -10.41 13.03
CA SER A 59 -0.22 -11.18 11.79
C SER A 59 -1.28 -10.66 10.81
N ILE A 60 -0.86 -10.39 9.58
CA ILE A 60 -1.73 -9.87 8.53
C ILE A 60 -2.16 -11.01 7.63
N ARG A 61 -3.48 -11.22 7.58
CA ARG A 61 -4.09 -12.17 6.65
C ARG A 61 -4.10 -11.60 5.24
N LEU A 62 -3.57 -12.37 4.31
CA LEU A 62 -3.46 -12.06 2.89
C LEU A 62 -4.57 -12.80 2.15
N LYS A 63 -5.58 -12.07 1.67
CA LYS A 63 -6.79 -12.67 1.09
C LYS A 63 -7.24 -11.97 -0.16
N GLY A 64 -7.50 -12.73 -1.20
CA GLY A 64 -8.17 -12.26 -2.39
C GLY A 64 -7.36 -11.28 -3.24
N LEU A 65 -7.68 -11.22 -4.53
CA LEU A 65 -7.20 -10.16 -5.39
C LEU A 65 -8.17 -8.98 -5.43
N GLY A 66 -7.61 -7.78 -5.53
CA GLY A 66 -8.32 -6.56 -5.90
C GLY A 66 -7.60 -5.84 -7.04
N CYS A 67 -8.21 -4.78 -7.53
CA CYS A 67 -7.62 -3.95 -8.58
C CYS A 67 -7.94 -2.47 -8.43
N PHE A 68 -7.06 -1.64 -8.99
CA PHE A 68 -7.36 -0.24 -9.29
C PHE A 68 -7.51 -0.06 -10.79
N GLN A 69 -8.60 0.60 -11.19
CA GLN A 69 -8.82 1.02 -12.57
C GLN A 69 -7.99 2.25 -12.92
N ASN A 70 -7.71 2.43 -14.20
CA ASN A 70 -7.00 3.62 -14.68
C ASN A 70 -7.89 4.88 -14.56
N ARG A 71 -7.52 5.82 -13.68
CA ARG A 71 -8.28 7.05 -13.41
C ARG A 71 -8.45 7.93 -14.65
N LEU A 72 -7.51 7.92 -15.60
CA LEU A 72 -7.58 8.73 -16.82
C LEU A 72 -8.78 8.36 -17.70
N ASN A 73 -9.13 7.09 -17.72
CA ASN A 73 -10.16 6.59 -18.63
C ASN A 73 -11.57 6.57 -18.00
N GLN A 74 -11.69 6.87 -16.70
CA GLN A 74 -12.98 6.99 -15.99
C GLN A 74 -13.77 8.25 -16.39
N GLN A 75 -13.13 9.23 -17.04
CA GLN A 75 -13.78 10.48 -17.48
C GLN A 75 -14.62 10.30 -18.75
N ASN A 76 -14.47 9.18 -19.48
CA ASN A 76 -15.12 8.96 -20.75
C ASN A 76 -16.49 8.27 -20.56
N LYS A 77 -17.54 9.06 -20.32
CA LYS A 77 -18.91 8.62 -19.97
C LYS A 77 -19.61 7.73 -21.01
N TYR A 78 -19.05 7.59 -22.20
CA TYR A 78 -19.66 6.88 -23.33
C TYR A 78 -19.19 5.44 -23.52
N TYR A 79 -18.20 4.98 -22.76
CA TYR A 79 -17.77 3.58 -22.75
C TYR A 79 -18.28 2.89 -21.48
N LYS A 80 -19.24 1.97 -21.60
CA LYS A 80 -19.57 1.02 -20.53
C LYS A 80 -18.47 -0.03 -20.48
N ARG A 81 -17.74 -0.10 -19.37
CA ARG A 81 -16.60 -1.00 -19.19
C ARG A 81 -16.98 -2.14 -18.27
N GLY A 82 -16.43 -3.31 -18.55
CA GLY A 82 -16.49 -4.45 -17.63
C GLY A 82 -15.75 -4.15 -16.31
N PRO A 83 -16.07 -4.88 -15.23
CA PRO A 83 -15.46 -4.67 -13.91
C PRO A 83 -13.94 -4.87 -13.87
N TYR A 84 -13.38 -5.61 -14.85
CA TYR A 84 -11.97 -6.01 -14.91
C TYR A 84 -11.29 -5.61 -16.23
N GLU A 85 -11.77 -4.53 -16.85
CA GLU A 85 -11.17 -3.89 -18.01
C GLU A 85 -10.45 -2.59 -17.60
N ASP A 86 -9.44 -2.17 -18.37
CA ASP A 86 -8.68 -0.93 -18.16
C ASP A 86 -8.10 -0.79 -16.73
N LEU A 87 -7.62 -1.91 -16.21
CA LEU A 87 -6.95 -1.97 -14.92
C LEU A 87 -5.55 -1.36 -15.01
N ASN A 88 -5.10 -0.70 -13.94
CA ASN A 88 -3.74 -0.17 -13.80
C ASN A 88 -2.92 -0.98 -12.77
N ILE A 89 -3.57 -1.49 -11.73
CA ILE A 89 -2.91 -2.26 -10.68
C ILE A 89 -3.77 -3.46 -10.32
N ILE A 90 -3.13 -4.62 -10.16
CA ILE A 90 -3.68 -5.79 -9.46
C ILE A 90 -2.92 -5.93 -8.16
N TYR A 91 -3.65 -6.09 -7.06
CA TYR A 91 -3.08 -6.14 -5.72
C TYR A 91 -3.68 -7.28 -4.90
N LEU A 92 -2.95 -7.68 -3.86
CA LEU A 92 -3.40 -8.62 -2.84
C LEU A 92 -4.08 -7.82 -1.73
N ASN A 93 -5.31 -8.18 -1.35
CA ASN A 93 -5.90 -7.53 -0.18
C ASN A 93 -5.24 -8.06 1.09
N VAL A 94 -5.22 -7.18 2.08
CA VAL A 94 -4.81 -7.50 3.43
C VAL A 94 -5.99 -7.26 4.36
N ASP A 95 -6.06 -8.03 5.44
CA ASP A 95 -6.97 -7.70 6.53
C ASP A 95 -6.52 -6.39 7.20
N GLU A 96 -7.38 -5.39 7.11
CA GLU A 96 -7.05 -4.01 7.46
C GLU A 96 -7.17 -3.76 8.96
N THR A 97 -8.03 -4.52 9.64
CA THR A 97 -8.42 -4.27 11.04
C THR A 97 -7.22 -4.19 12.00
N PRO A 98 -6.21 -5.08 11.93
CA PRO A 98 -5.05 -5.01 12.83
C PRO A 98 -4.15 -3.79 12.58
N LEU A 99 -4.22 -3.18 11.40
CA LEU A 99 -3.36 -2.05 11.00
C LEU A 99 -3.99 -0.69 11.33
N LEU A 100 -5.30 -0.62 11.55
CA LEU A 100 -6.00 0.64 11.81
C LEU A 100 -5.43 1.41 13.01
N PRO A 101 -5.14 0.79 14.18
CA PRO A 101 -4.67 1.54 15.34
C PRO A 101 -3.30 2.20 15.11
N VAL A 102 -2.32 1.47 14.56
CA VAL A 102 -0.99 2.03 14.29
C VAL A 102 -1.03 3.08 13.17
N SER A 103 -1.88 2.86 12.17
CA SER A 103 -2.10 3.79 11.07
C SER A 103 -2.66 5.12 11.58
N ASP A 104 -3.76 5.07 12.34
CA ASP A 104 -4.39 6.26 12.90
C ASP A 104 -3.42 7.03 13.80
N PHE A 105 -2.76 6.30 14.70
CA PHE A 105 -1.82 6.88 15.64
C PHE A 105 -0.71 7.68 14.93
N ILE A 106 0.01 7.04 14.01
CA ILE A 106 1.15 7.70 13.36
C ILE A 106 0.72 8.83 12.43
N ILE A 107 -0.42 8.68 11.74
CA ILE A 107 -0.99 9.75 10.91
C ILE A 107 -1.35 10.96 11.78
N ARG A 108 -1.97 10.75 12.95
CA ARG A 108 -2.28 11.86 13.86
C ARG A 108 -1.04 12.56 14.37
N GLN A 109 0.03 11.82 14.68
CA GLN A 109 1.31 12.42 15.06
C GLN A 109 1.87 13.29 13.93
N PHE A 110 1.84 12.81 12.68
CA PHE A 110 2.27 13.59 11.52
C PHE A 110 1.37 14.80 11.21
N LEU A 111 0.05 14.70 11.43
CA LEU A 111 -0.88 15.83 11.29
C LEU A 111 -0.59 16.90 12.34
N GLN A 112 -0.46 16.52 13.62
CA GLN A 112 -0.16 17.43 14.72
C GLN A 112 1.18 18.15 14.53
N ALA A 113 2.14 17.48 13.91
CA ALA A 113 3.45 18.01 13.61
C ALA A 113 3.54 18.72 12.26
N GLU A 114 2.43 18.91 11.54
CA GLU A 114 2.38 19.61 10.24
C GLU A 114 3.36 19.02 9.21
N ILE A 115 3.53 17.69 9.22
CA ILE A 115 4.43 16.99 8.29
C ILE A 115 3.86 17.01 6.87
N PHE A 116 2.55 16.78 6.73
CA PHE A 116 1.87 16.71 5.45
C PHE A 116 1.85 18.06 4.75
N ASP A 117 2.29 18.08 3.49
CA ASP A 117 2.04 19.20 2.60
C ASP A 117 0.59 19.20 2.09
N SER A 118 0.12 20.34 1.60
CA SER A 118 -1.24 20.48 1.06
C SER A 118 -1.51 19.54 -0.13
N ASP A 119 -0.47 19.25 -0.91
CA ASP A 119 -0.50 18.28 -2.01
C ASP A 119 -0.46 16.83 -1.51
N ASP A 120 0.13 16.57 -0.34
CA ASP A 120 0.04 15.26 0.30
C ASP A 120 -1.42 14.99 0.65
N LEU A 121 -2.07 15.90 1.38
CA LEU A 121 -3.48 15.73 1.78
C LEU A 121 -4.44 15.51 0.59
N LYS A 122 -4.13 16.07 -0.59
CA LYS A 122 -4.92 15.86 -1.82
C LYS A 122 -4.57 14.57 -2.56
N SER A 123 -3.32 14.14 -2.55
CA SER A 123 -2.82 12.99 -3.33
C SER A 123 -2.82 11.68 -2.56
N MET A 124 -2.85 11.73 -1.23
CA MET A 124 -2.54 10.61 -0.36
C MET A 124 -3.57 9.47 -0.34
N ASN A 125 -4.75 9.65 -0.95
CA ASN A 125 -5.89 8.75 -0.74
C ASN A 125 -6.08 8.45 0.76
N LEU A 126 -5.76 9.41 1.64
CA LEU A 126 -5.89 9.25 3.08
C LEU A 126 -7.33 9.54 3.45
N ILE A 127 -7.96 8.60 4.13
CA ILE A 127 -9.36 8.69 4.52
C ILE A 127 -9.47 8.57 6.03
N MET A 128 -10.46 9.25 6.59
CA MET A 128 -10.96 8.94 7.91
C MET A 128 -12.07 7.90 7.75
N ASP A 129 -11.82 6.69 8.23
CA ASP A 129 -12.80 5.60 8.20
C ASP A 129 -14.03 6.00 9.01
N GLN A 130 -15.22 5.96 8.38
CA GLN A 130 -16.41 6.52 9.00
C GLN A 130 -16.90 5.71 10.20
N GLN A 131 -16.61 4.41 10.24
CA GLN A 131 -17.05 3.50 11.29
C GLN A 131 -16.11 3.56 12.49
N SER A 132 -14.80 3.42 12.26
CA SER A 132 -13.79 3.40 13.33
C SER A 132 -13.32 4.79 13.76
N LYS A 133 -13.61 5.84 12.98
CA LYS A 133 -13.08 7.21 13.15
C LYS A 133 -11.54 7.28 13.14
N MET A 134 -10.92 6.29 12.50
CA MET A 134 -9.47 6.14 12.38
C MET A 134 -8.96 6.57 11.02
N PHE A 135 -7.79 7.21 10.97
CA PHE A 135 -7.12 7.55 9.72
C PHE A 135 -6.39 6.36 9.11
N ARG A 136 -6.51 6.22 7.79
CA ARG A 136 -5.86 5.16 7.00
C ARG A 136 -5.67 5.54 5.55
N ALA A 137 -4.82 4.80 4.85
CA ALA A 137 -4.88 4.76 3.39
C ALA A 137 -6.24 4.21 2.93
N GLU A 138 -6.72 4.70 1.78
CA GLU A 138 -7.97 4.26 1.12
C GLU A 138 -8.04 2.74 0.99
N LYS A 139 -6.88 2.11 0.78
CA LYS A 139 -6.77 0.66 0.73
C LYS A 139 -5.40 0.20 1.19
N PHE A 140 -5.34 -0.61 2.25
CA PHE A 140 -4.15 -1.40 2.52
C PHE A 140 -4.09 -2.57 1.53
N HIS A 141 -2.96 -2.72 0.88
CA HIS A 141 -2.76 -3.73 -0.14
C HIS A 141 -1.28 -3.95 -0.38
N ILE A 142 -0.95 -5.07 -1.03
CA ILE A 142 0.37 -5.32 -1.60
C ILE A 142 0.22 -5.28 -3.12
N THR A 143 0.93 -4.37 -3.78
CA THR A 143 0.92 -4.29 -5.25
C THR A 143 1.62 -5.52 -5.83
N LEU A 144 0.89 -6.29 -6.63
CA LEU A 144 1.39 -7.52 -7.25
C LEU A 144 1.81 -7.28 -8.70
N PHE A 145 0.96 -6.57 -9.46
CA PHE A 145 1.19 -6.29 -10.86
C PHE A 145 0.84 -4.84 -11.18
N ARG A 146 1.69 -4.21 -11.98
CA ARG A 146 1.38 -2.95 -12.67
C ARG A 146 1.03 -3.27 -14.11
N LEU A 147 -0.05 -2.67 -14.59
CA LEU A 147 -0.58 -2.92 -15.91
C LEU A 147 -0.34 -1.70 -16.78
N LYS A 148 0.13 -1.92 -18.00
CA LYS A 148 0.34 -0.86 -19.00
C LYS A 148 -0.44 -1.21 -20.26
N ASP A 149 -1.29 -0.28 -20.70
CA ASP A 149 -2.03 -0.36 -21.97
C ASP A 149 -2.74 -1.71 -22.19
N CYS A 150 -3.21 -2.33 -21.09
CA CYS A 150 -3.76 -3.67 -21.09
C CYS A 150 -5.15 -3.71 -21.72
N LYS A 151 -5.34 -4.55 -22.73
CA LYS A 151 -6.64 -4.79 -23.39
C LYS A 151 -7.28 -6.12 -22.97
N ILE A 152 -6.68 -6.81 -21.98
CA ILE A 152 -7.15 -8.09 -21.47
C ILE A 152 -8.26 -7.86 -20.45
N ASN A 153 -9.28 -8.70 -20.51
CA ASN A 153 -10.27 -8.82 -19.45
C ASN A 153 -9.77 -9.83 -18.39
N PHE A 154 -9.59 -9.37 -17.16
CA PHE A 154 -9.08 -10.21 -16.07
C PHE A 154 -10.16 -11.02 -15.33
N GLN A 155 -11.37 -11.14 -15.86
CA GLN A 155 -12.48 -11.85 -15.21
C GLN A 155 -12.08 -13.24 -14.71
N GLN A 156 -11.43 -14.07 -15.54
CA GLN A 156 -11.01 -15.42 -15.14
C GLN A 156 -10.03 -15.43 -13.96
N LEU A 157 -9.11 -14.46 -13.92
CA LEU A 157 -8.18 -14.29 -12.80
C LEU A 157 -8.94 -13.96 -11.51
N PHE A 158 -9.91 -13.04 -11.60
CA PHE A 158 -10.71 -12.66 -10.42
C PHE A 158 -11.70 -13.75 -10.02
N ASP A 159 -12.28 -14.51 -10.94
CA ASP A 159 -13.15 -15.64 -10.59
C ASP A 159 -12.41 -16.69 -9.76
N GLU A 160 -11.13 -16.94 -10.06
CA GLU A 160 -10.30 -17.91 -9.34
C GLU A 160 -9.72 -17.35 -8.03
N TYR A 161 -9.23 -16.10 -8.04
CA TYR A 161 -8.40 -15.58 -6.95
C TYR A 161 -9.02 -14.44 -6.14
N LYS A 162 -10.21 -13.92 -6.47
CA LYS A 162 -10.83 -12.80 -5.73
C LYS A 162 -11.06 -13.08 -4.26
N ASN A 163 -11.30 -14.33 -3.89
CA ASN A 163 -11.53 -14.76 -2.51
C ASN A 163 -10.51 -15.79 -2.01
N PHE A 164 -9.41 -16.00 -2.75
CA PHE A 164 -8.41 -17.01 -2.40
C PHE A 164 -7.62 -16.61 -1.15
N GLU A 165 -7.34 -17.58 -0.28
CA GLU A 165 -6.56 -17.35 0.94
C GLU A 165 -5.07 -17.62 0.67
N PHE A 166 -4.27 -16.57 0.64
CA PHE A 166 -2.84 -16.65 0.35
C PHE A 166 -1.99 -16.97 1.59
N GLY A 167 -2.59 -16.83 2.78
CA GLY A 167 -1.96 -17.15 4.06
C GLY A 167 -1.91 -15.94 5.00
N GLU A 168 -0.95 -15.97 5.92
CA GLU A 168 -0.74 -14.92 6.91
C GLU A 168 0.74 -14.57 7.00
N ALA A 169 1.04 -13.30 7.29
CA ALA A 169 2.41 -12.81 7.43
C ALA A 169 2.55 -11.91 8.67
N PRO A 170 3.54 -12.16 9.54
CA PRO A 170 3.81 -11.27 10.68
C PRO A 170 4.41 -9.94 10.20
N ILE A 171 4.12 -8.86 10.92
CA ILE A 171 4.80 -7.57 10.70
C ILE A 171 6.16 -7.60 11.40
N GLN A 172 7.24 -7.56 10.63
CA GLN A 172 8.62 -7.55 11.17
C GLN A 172 9.18 -6.13 11.33
N TYR A 173 8.85 -5.25 10.39
CA TYR A 173 9.40 -3.90 10.32
C TYR A 173 8.29 -2.89 10.09
N PHE A 174 8.48 -1.70 10.66
CA PHE A 174 7.70 -0.52 10.37
C PHE A 174 8.70 0.58 9.99
N ASP A 175 8.54 1.16 8.80
CA ASP A 175 9.53 2.07 8.22
C ASP A 175 8.92 3.41 7.81
N ILE A 176 9.74 4.46 7.92
CA ILE A 176 9.64 5.60 7.00
C ILE A 176 10.65 5.33 5.89
N SER A 177 10.17 5.15 4.66
CA SER A 177 11.02 4.78 3.52
C SER A 177 10.98 5.80 2.39
N THR A 178 12.08 5.89 1.65
CA THR A 178 12.09 6.65 0.39
C THR A 178 11.39 5.89 -0.72
N ARG A 179 10.88 6.60 -1.74
CA ARG A 179 10.17 5.98 -2.88
C ARG A 179 11.09 5.50 -4.00
N TRP A 180 12.31 6.06 -4.10
CA TRP A 180 13.18 5.90 -5.28
C TRP A 180 14.64 5.57 -4.96
N GLN A 181 14.97 5.38 -3.69
CA GLN A 181 16.28 4.91 -3.28
C GLN A 181 16.10 3.53 -2.65
N TYR A 182 17.09 2.67 -2.87
CA TYR A 182 17.05 1.30 -2.40
C TYR A 182 18.25 1.00 -1.51
N ASP A 183 18.06 0.15 -0.51
CA ASP A 183 19.14 -0.33 0.34
C ASP A 183 19.96 -1.44 -0.35
N LYS A 184 20.91 -2.02 0.39
CA LYS A 184 21.79 -3.10 -0.09
C LYS A 184 21.03 -4.37 -0.50
N ASP A 185 19.85 -4.59 0.08
CA ASP A 185 19.00 -5.76 -0.17
C ASP A 185 17.98 -5.45 -1.28
N LYS A 186 18.13 -4.28 -1.93
CA LYS A 186 17.24 -3.74 -2.97
C LYS A 186 15.81 -3.51 -2.47
N PHE A 187 15.63 -3.34 -1.15
CA PHE A 187 14.39 -2.85 -0.57
C PHE A 187 14.36 -1.33 -0.60
N TYR A 188 13.19 -0.71 -0.39
CA TYR A 188 13.13 0.75 -0.23
C TYR A 188 14.04 1.20 0.90
N GLN A 189 14.89 2.21 0.63
CA GLN A 189 15.84 2.72 1.62
C GLN A 189 15.07 3.31 2.82
N PRO A 190 15.20 2.74 4.02
CA PRO A 190 14.58 3.30 5.21
C PRO A 190 15.32 4.57 5.62
N LEU A 191 14.56 5.62 5.94
CA LEU A 191 15.01 6.83 6.65
C LEU A 191 15.02 6.61 8.16
N ALA A 192 14.07 5.81 8.65
CA ALA A 192 13.96 5.28 10.01
C ALA A 192 13.23 3.93 9.96
N ARG A 193 13.61 3.01 10.85
CA ARG A 193 13.04 1.66 10.94
C ARG A 193 12.83 1.28 12.40
N ILE A 194 11.66 0.73 12.69
CA ILE A 194 11.33 0.08 13.95
C ILE A 194 11.27 -1.42 13.68
N ILE A 195 12.02 -2.19 14.46
CA ILE A 195 11.94 -3.65 14.49
C ILE A 195 10.84 -4.02 15.49
N VAL A 196 9.79 -4.69 15.03
CA VAL A 196 8.61 -5.00 15.85
C VAL A 196 8.85 -6.17 16.81
N ASN A 197 9.74 -7.09 16.42
CA ASN A 197 10.11 -8.29 17.19
C ASN A 197 11.31 -8.07 18.10
#